data_AF-A0A6L2NR25-F1
#
_entry.id   AF-A0A6L2NR25-F1
#
_cell.length_a   1.000
_cell.length_b   1.000
_cell.length_c   1.000
_cell.angle_alpha   90.00
_cell.angle_beta   90.00
_cell.angle_gamma   90.00
#
_symmetry.space_group_name_H-M   'P 1'
#
loop_
_entity.id
_entity.type
_entity.pdbx_description
1 polymer ?
#
loop_
_entity_poly.entity_id
_entity_poly.type
_entity_poly.pdbx_seq_one_letter_code
_entity_poly.pdbx_strand_id
1 'polypeptide(L)'
;MYDNFQIPFGREEFCLVTCLKFGEEYSNDYDDKDKPIPFRRRVFPSRLDGKHITGKDVEELIKSKSYKKLDDDDAVSLCCIGILQLVLLGSEDRRAVPNRILKLANDRDSWDDYPWGLYVWPTLYYQLRDANVKHWLPLYATESTNEDDKKSYSLLGFT
;
A
#
# COMPACT_ATOMS: atom_id res chain seq x y z
N MET A 1 -12.66 38.28 -5.40
CA MET A 1 -11.26 37.84 -5.51
C MET A 1 -11.21 36.49 -4.84
N TYR A 2 -11.33 35.40 -5.60
CA TYR A 2 -11.22 34.06 -5.04
C TYR A 2 -9.73 33.78 -4.88
N ASP A 3 -9.26 33.66 -3.65
CA ASP A 3 -7.93 33.15 -3.38
C ASP A 3 -7.87 31.72 -3.92
N ASN A 4 -7.02 31.50 -4.93
CA ASN A 4 -6.69 30.17 -5.44
C ASN A 4 -5.88 29.44 -4.36
N PHE A 5 -6.55 28.94 -3.32
CA PHE A 5 -5.96 28.00 -2.37
C PHE A 5 -5.77 26.67 -3.08
N GLN A 6 -4.62 26.47 -3.71
CA GLN A 6 -4.16 25.14 -4.08
C GLN A 6 -3.68 24.45 -2.81
N ILE A 7 -4.37 23.40 -2.39
CA ILE A 7 -3.86 22.48 -1.37
C ILE A 7 -2.82 21.59 -2.08
N PRO A 8 -1.51 21.74 -1.78
CA PRO A 8 -0.51 20.86 -2.36
C PRO A 8 -0.72 19.46 -1.78
N PHE A 9 -0.73 18.42 -2.61
CA PHE A 9 -0.76 17.05 -2.12
C PHE A 9 0.65 16.62 -1.71
N GLY A 10 0.96 16.77 -0.42
CA GLY A 10 2.21 16.42 0.22
C GLY A 10 2.11 15.22 1.16
N ARG A 11 3.13 15.05 2.01
CA ARG A 11 3.20 13.94 2.99
C ARG A 11 2.09 14.03 4.04
N GLU A 12 1.72 15.25 4.43
CA GLU A 12 0.68 15.50 5.43
C GLU A 12 -0.69 15.09 4.89
N GLU A 13 -1.05 15.53 3.69
CA GLU A 13 -2.29 15.16 3.01
C GLU A 13 -2.35 13.64 2.75
N PHE A 14 -1.22 13.04 2.36
CA PHE A 14 -1.13 11.61 2.21
C PHE A 14 -1.38 10.85 3.51
N CYS A 15 -0.78 11.30 4.61
CA CYS A 15 -1.00 10.73 5.93
C CYS A 15 -2.46 10.87 6.36
N LEU A 16 -3.10 12.01 6.07
CA LEU A 16 -4.51 12.25 6.39
C LEU A 16 -5.45 11.33 5.61
N VAL A 17 -5.17 11.06 4.33
CA VAL A 17 -6.04 10.23 3.48
C VAL A 17 -5.84 8.73 3.75
N THR A 18 -4.58 8.31 3.94
CA THR A 18 -4.24 6.88 4.04
C THR A 18 -4.12 6.38 5.48
N CYS A 19 -4.06 7.29 6.45
CA CYS A 19 -3.72 7.02 7.85
C CYS A 19 -2.36 6.32 8.05
N LEU A 20 -1.50 6.28 7.02
CA LEU A 20 -0.19 5.63 7.11
C LEU A 20 0.82 6.57 7.79
N LYS A 21 1.40 6.10 8.89
CA LYS A 21 2.37 6.85 9.69
C LYS A 21 3.64 7.14 8.90
N PHE A 22 4.15 8.37 8.98
CA PHE A 22 5.54 8.70 8.65
C PHE A 22 6.40 8.64 9.92
N GLY A 23 7.64 8.21 9.78
CA GLY A 23 8.60 8.07 10.88
C GLY A 23 9.97 7.72 10.34
N GLU A 24 10.92 7.39 11.22
CA GLU A 24 12.25 6.94 10.81
C GLU A 24 12.23 5.44 10.47
N GLU A 25 12.90 5.06 9.37
CA GLU A 25 13.02 3.65 8.99
C GLU A 25 14.05 2.97 9.92
N TYR A 26 13.59 2.11 10.82
CA TYR A 26 14.48 1.30 11.66
C TYR A 26 15.14 0.21 10.80
N SER A 27 16.36 0.48 10.32
CA SER A 27 16.93 -0.21 9.17
C SER A 27 17.61 -1.57 9.42
N ASN A 28 17.89 -2.02 10.64
CA ASN A 28 18.97 -3.02 10.77
C ASN A 28 18.54 -4.49 10.93
N ASP A 29 17.42 -4.80 11.58
CA ASP A 29 17.16 -6.19 11.98
C ASP A 29 16.55 -7.08 10.89
N TYR A 30 15.83 -6.50 9.93
CA TYR A 30 15.12 -7.24 8.88
C TYR A 30 15.88 -7.36 7.55
N ASP A 31 16.99 -6.63 7.40
CA ASP A 31 17.82 -6.66 6.19
C ASP A 31 18.89 -7.78 6.19
N ASP A 32 19.09 -8.46 7.32
CA ASP A 32 20.03 -9.58 7.45
C ASP A 32 19.66 -10.76 6.53
N LYS A 33 20.43 -10.99 5.46
CA LYS A 33 20.12 -12.02 4.46
C LYS A 33 20.18 -13.45 4.99
N ASP A 34 20.89 -13.68 6.10
CA ASP A 34 21.13 -15.00 6.65
C ASP A 34 20.07 -15.41 7.69
N LYS A 35 19.32 -14.43 8.24
CA LYS A 35 18.19 -14.73 9.15
C LYS A 35 17.07 -15.48 8.41
N PRO A 36 16.58 -16.60 8.97
CA PRO A 36 15.46 -17.34 8.39
C PRO A 36 14.19 -16.48 8.40
N ILE A 37 13.23 -16.84 7.53
CA ILE A 37 11.92 -16.20 7.44
C ILE A 37 10.86 -17.24 7.81
N PRO A 38 10.52 -17.41 9.10
CA PRO A 38 9.59 -18.45 9.54
C PRO A 38 8.21 -18.35 8.87
N PHE A 39 7.67 -17.13 8.77
CA PHE A 39 6.41 -16.84 8.06
C PHE A 39 6.36 -17.47 6.67
N ARG A 40 7.47 -17.37 5.91
CA ARG A 40 7.55 -17.93 4.57
C ARG A 40 7.26 -19.44 4.57
N ARG A 41 7.88 -20.19 5.49
CA ARG A 41 7.76 -21.65 5.57
C ARG A 41 6.39 -22.09 6.05
N ARG A 42 5.71 -21.30 6.87
CA ARG A 42 4.36 -21.60 7.37
C ARG A 42 3.28 -21.32 6.32
N VAL A 43 3.44 -20.24 5.55
CA VAL A 43 2.37 -19.71 4.69
C VAL A 43 2.47 -20.19 3.25
N PHE A 44 3.67 -20.26 2.68
CA PHE A 44 3.86 -20.58 1.26
C PHE A 44 4.14 -22.07 1.05
N PRO A 45 3.66 -22.66 -0.07
CA PRO A 45 3.91 -24.06 -0.38
C PRO A 45 5.39 -24.33 -0.66
N SER A 46 5.87 -25.52 -0.27
CA SER A 46 7.27 -25.94 -0.39
C SER A 46 7.84 -25.89 -1.82
N ARG A 47 7.00 -25.97 -2.86
CA ARG A 47 7.41 -25.77 -4.26
C ARG A 47 8.02 -24.38 -4.54
N LEU A 48 7.76 -23.41 -3.66
CA LEU A 48 8.32 -22.08 -3.70
C LEU A 48 9.59 -21.97 -2.85
N ASP A 49 10.00 -22.98 -2.09
CA ASP A 49 11.23 -22.90 -1.28
C ASP A 49 12.46 -22.56 -2.13
N GLY A 50 13.28 -21.64 -1.61
CA GLY A 50 14.46 -21.11 -2.31
C GLY A 50 14.17 -20.12 -3.44
N LYS A 51 12.89 -19.88 -3.82
CA LYS A 51 12.52 -18.92 -4.88
C LYS A 51 12.15 -17.55 -4.30
N HIS A 52 12.13 -16.50 -5.11
CA HIS A 52 11.50 -15.25 -4.68
C HIS A 52 9.98 -15.42 -4.62
N ILE A 53 9.34 -14.96 -3.55
CA ILE A 53 7.87 -14.83 -3.51
C ILE A 53 7.51 -13.60 -4.31
N THR A 54 6.59 -13.74 -5.25
CA THR A 54 6.07 -12.64 -6.07
C THR A 54 4.73 -12.14 -5.54
N GLY A 55 4.31 -10.95 -5.98
CA GLY A 55 2.95 -10.46 -5.71
C GLY A 55 1.87 -11.42 -6.23
N LYS A 56 2.12 -12.08 -7.36
CA LYS A 56 1.26 -13.12 -7.93
C LYS A 56 1.13 -14.33 -7.03
N ASP A 57 2.23 -14.80 -6.43
CA ASP A 57 2.18 -15.92 -5.48
C ASP A 57 1.31 -15.57 -4.26
N VAL A 58 1.39 -14.32 -3.78
CA VAL A 58 0.54 -13.81 -2.68
C VAL A 58 -0.93 -13.78 -3.10
N GLU A 59 -1.22 -13.21 -4.26
CA GLU A 59 -2.59 -13.13 -4.79
C GLU A 59 -3.22 -14.52 -5.01
N GLU A 60 -2.47 -15.43 -5.64
CA GLU A 60 -2.92 -16.81 -5.88
C GLU A 60 -3.18 -17.54 -4.57
N LEU A 61 -2.31 -17.35 -3.57
CA LEU A 61 -2.48 -17.97 -2.26
C LEU A 61 -3.74 -17.46 -1.55
N ILE A 62 -3.96 -16.14 -1.51
CA ILE A 62 -5.17 -15.53 -0.92
C ILE A 62 -6.45 -16.05 -1.59
N LYS A 63 -6.44 -16.23 -2.91
CA LYS A 63 -7.58 -16.76 -3.67
C LYS A 63 -7.74 -18.29 -3.56
N SER A 64 -6.73 -18.99 -3.05
CA SER A 64 -6.72 -20.44 -2.99
C SER A 64 -7.57 -20.99 -1.85
N LYS A 65 -7.96 -22.27 -1.96
CA LYS A 65 -8.59 -23.01 -0.85
C LYS A 65 -7.66 -23.18 0.35
N SER A 66 -6.35 -23.09 0.16
CA SER A 66 -5.36 -23.24 1.23
C SER A 66 -5.33 -22.04 2.17
N TYR A 67 -5.77 -20.86 1.71
CA TYR A 67 -5.89 -19.67 2.56
C TYR A 67 -6.73 -19.92 3.82
N LYS A 68 -7.86 -20.61 3.67
CA LYS A 68 -8.77 -20.97 4.77
C LYS A 68 -8.17 -21.94 5.79
N LYS A 69 -6.99 -22.48 5.53
CA LYS A 69 -6.27 -23.40 6.41
C LYS A 69 -5.10 -22.73 7.14
N LEU A 70 -4.81 -21.47 6.81
CA LEU A 70 -3.81 -20.70 7.54
C LEU A 70 -4.34 -20.39 8.93
N ASP A 71 -3.41 -20.26 9.86
CA ASP A 71 -3.71 -19.60 11.14
C ASP A 71 -4.15 -18.15 10.89
N ASP A 72 -5.02 -17.63 11.77
CA ASP A 72 -5.61 -16.30 11.58
C ASP A 72 -4.53 -15.22 11.49
N ASP A 73 -3.46 -15.31 12.30
CA ASP A 73 -2.36 -14.34 12.28
C ASP A 73 -1.60 -14.40 10.95
N ASP A 74 -1.30 -15.61 10.48
CA ASP A 74 -0.62 -15.84 9.21
C ASP A 74 -1.48 -15.38 8.01
N ALA A 75 -2.81 -15.57 8.08
CA ALA A 75 -3.76 -15.12 7.07
C ALA A 75 -3.84 -13.58 7.00
N VAL A 76 -3.90 -12.92 8.17
CA VAL A 76 -3.89 -11.47 8.28
C VAL A 76 -2.57 -10.90 7.74
N SER A 77 -1.43 -11.46 8.15
CA SER A 77 -0.12 -11.04 7.67
C SER A 77 0.04 -11.21 6.15
N LEU A 78 -0.48 -12.30 5.58
CA LEU A 78 -0.52 -12.49 4.12
C LEU A 78 -1.37 -11.41 3.44
N CYS A 79 -2.54 -11.07 3.99
CA CYS A 79 -3.37 -9.98 3.47
C CYS A 79 -2.68 -8.63 3.56
N CYS A 80 -1.99 -8.34 4.67
CA CYS A 80 -1.21 -7.12 4.84
C CYS A 80 -0.11 -6.99 3.76
N ILE A 81 0.60 -8.07 3.44
CA ILE A 81 1.56 -8.10 2.32
C ILE A 81 0.84 -7.84 0.98
N GLY A 82 -0.31 -8.48 0.76
CA GLY A 82 -1.10 -8.30 -0.46
C GLY A 82 -1.55 -6.85 -0.67
N ILE A 83 -2.12 -6.23 0.36
CA ILE A 83 -2.53 -4.82 0.34
C ILE A 83 -1.31 -3.93 0.09
N LEU A 84 -0.20 -4.15 0.80
CA LEU A 84 1.01 -3.35 0.61
C LEU A 84 1.54 -3.43 -0.83
N GLN A 85 1.72 -4.65 -1.36
CA GLN A 85 2.41 -4.86 -2.64
C GLN A 85 1.51 -4.56 -3.85
N LEU A 86 0.28 -5.09 -3.82
CA LEU A 86 -0.61 -5.06 -4.98
C LEU A 86 -1.50 -3.81 -5.02
N VAL A 87 -1.83 -3.23 -3.85
CA VAL A 87 -2.74 -2.08 -3.76
C VAL A 87 -1.97 -0.79 -3.50
N LEU A 88 -1.22 -0.71 -2.40
CA LEU A 88 -0.56 0.54 -2.00
C LEU A 88 0.64 0.90 -2.88
N LEU A 89 1.49 -0.06 -3.22
CA LEU A 89 2.61 0.19 -4.14
C LEU A 89 2.20 0.10 -5.62
N GLY A 90 1.06 -0.53 -5.91
CA GLY A 90 0.64 -0.86 -7.27
C GLY A 90 1.72 -1.64 -8.03
N SER A 91 2.48 -2.50 -7.34
CA SER A 91 3.58 -3.23 -7.97
C SER A 91 3.02 -4.26 -8.94
N GLU A 92 3.68 -4.42 -10.08
CA GLU A 92 3.40 -5.53 -11.00
C GLU A 92 3.50 -6.86 -10.23
N ASP A 93 2.52 -7.73 -10.43
CA ASP A 93 2.36 -9.01 -9.73
C ASP A 93 3.62 -9.90 -9.82
N ARG A 94 4.40 -9.78 -10.89
CA ARG A 94 5.67 -10.51 -11.08
C ARG A 94 6.82 -10.01 -10.22
N ARG A 95 6.72 -8.84 -9.59
CA ARG A 95 7.78 -8.31 -8.73
C ARG A 95 7.90 -9.13 -7.46
N ALA A 96 9.14 -9.37 -7.07
CA ALA A 96 9.46 -10.07 -5.83
C ALA A 96 9.09 -9.21 -4.63
N VAL A 97 8.39 -9.81 -3.66
CA VAL A 97 8.20 -9.22 -2.34
C VAL A 97 9.55 -9.22 -1.62
N PRO A 98 10.03 -8.06 -1.14
CA PRO A 98 11.32 -8.01 -0.46
C PRO A 98 11.32 -8.88 0.81
N ASN A 99 12.42 -9.60 1.06
CA ASN A 99 12.52 -10.49 2.22
C ASN A 99 12.30 -9.74 3.55
N ARG A 100 12.70 -8.47 3.65
CA ARG A 100 12.42 -7.63 4.83
C ARG A 100 10.93 -7.53 5.14
N ILE A 101 10.08 -7.41 4.12
CA ILE A 101 8.62 -7.35 4.27
C ILE A 101 8.08 -8.69 4.75
N LEU A 102 8.59 -9.81 4.22
CA LEU A 102 8.19 -11.15 4.67
C LEU A 102 8.60 -11.43 6.13
N LYS A 103 9.72 -10.87 6.58
CA LYS A 103 10.13 -10.99 7.99
C LYS A 103 9.32 -10.09 8.90
N LEU A 104 9.06 -8.85 8.47
CA LEU A 104 8.22 -7.93 9.21
C LEU A 104 6.80 -8.49 9.37
N ALA A 105 6.26 -9.16 8.35
CA ALA A 105 4.96 -9.83 8.44
C ALA A 105 4.92 -10.97 9.47
N ASN A 106 6.07 -11.50 9.91
CA ASN A 106 6.15 -12.46 11.02
C ASN A 106 6.09 -11.77 12.39
N ASP A 107 6.32 -10.47 12.47
CA ASP A 107 6.42 -9.68 13.69
C ASP A 107 5.36 -8.58 13.66
N ARG A 108 4.20 -8.88 14.26
CA ARG A 108 3.02 -8.03 14.14
C ARG A 108 3.20 -6.66 14.78
N ASP A 109 3.85 -6.61 15.94
CA ASP A 109 4.10 -5.36 16.67
C ASP A 109 4.98 -4.44 15.83
N SER A 110 6.08 -4.99 15.29
CA SER A 110 6.97 -4.23 14.40
C SER A 110 6.30 -3.84 13.08
N TRP A 111 5.38 -4.65 12.54
CA TRP A 111 4.60 -4.31 11.36
C TRP A 111 3.68 -3.10 11.61
N ASP A 112 2.96 -3.06 12.73
CA ASP A 112 1.99 -2.01 13.04
C ASP A 112 2.66 -0.68 13.44
N ASP A 113 3.89 -0.73 13.93
CA ASP A 113 4.72 0.45 14.22
C ASP A 113 5.60 0.91 13.05
N TYR A 114 5.72 0.10 11.98
CA TYR A 114 6.52 0.46 10.82
C TYR A 114 6.01 1.75 10.14
N PRO A 115 6.89 2.66 9.68
CA PRO A 115 6.48 3.91 9.04
C PRO A 115 6.05 3.67 7.58
N TRP A 116 4.92 2.98 7.38
CA TRP A 116 4.38 2.64 6.07
C TRP A 116 4.14 3.85 5.17
N GLY A 117 3.83 5.01 5.77
CA GLY A 117 3.69 6.27 5.04
C GLY A 117 5.00 6.66 4.37
N LEU A 118 6.12 6.60 5.11
CA LEU A 118 7.45 6.87 4.55
C LEU A 118 7.83 5.87 3.46
N TYR A 119 7.50 4.59 3.66
CA TYR A 119 7.86 3.52 2.72
C TYR A 119 7.07 3.60 1.40
N VAL A 120 5.77 3.85 1.46
CA VAL A 120 4.88 3.87 0.28
C VAL A 120 4.94 5.21 -0.46
N TRP A 121 5.13 6.32 0.26
CA TRP A 121 5.07 7.68 -0.28
C TRP A 121 5.92 7.90 -1.54
N PRO A 122 7.21 7.52 -1.62
CA PRO A 122 8.02 7.78 -2.80
C PRO A 122 7.45 7.14 -4.07
N THR A 123 6.91 5.92 -3.95
CA THR A 123 6.33 5.18 -5.08
C THR A 123 5.05 5.84 -5.54
N LEU A 124 4.11 6.07 -4.63
CA LEU A 124 2.82 6.67 -4.97
C LEU A 124 2.96 8.12 -5.44
N TYR A 125 3.79 8.93 -4.77
CA TYR A 125 4.04 10.30 -5.19
C TYR A 125 4.65 10.36 -6.60
N TYR A 126 5.60 9.46 -6.92
CA TYR A 126 6.17 9.40 -8.27
C TYR A 126 5.13 9.02 -9.34
N GLN A 127 4.19 8.14 -9.01
CA GLN A 127 3.11 7.73 -9.91
C GLN A 127 2.05 8.82 -10.08
N LEU A 128 1.74 9.57 -9.02
CA LEU A 128 0.70 10.60 -9.00
C LEU A 128 1.20 11.98 -9.48
N ARG A 129 2.48 12.31 -9.28
CA ARG A 129 3.02 13.60 -9.73
C ARG A 129 2.84 13.73 -11.24
N ASP A 130 2.30 14.88 -11.64
CA ASP A 130 1.95 15.20 -13.02
C ASP A 130 0.87 14.30 -13.65
N ALA A 131 0.24 13.38 -12.91
CA ALA A 131 -0.85 12.56 -13.44
C ALA A 131 -2.02 13.44 -13.91
N ASN A 132 -2.36 14.49 -13.15
CA ASN A 132 -3.35 15.48 -13.56
C ASN A 132 -2.97 16.22 -14.84
N VAL A 133 -1.68 16.53 -15.05
CA VAL A 133 -1.22 17.20 -16.28
C VAL A 133 -1.28 16.23 -17.47
N LYS A 134 -0.94 14.95 -17.26
CA LYS A 134 -0.95 13.91 -18.29
C LYS A 134 -2.35 13.44 -18.68
N HIS A 135 -3.32 13.51 -17.76
CA HIS A 135 -4.69 13.02 -17.95
C HIS A 135 -5.74 14.16 -17.90
N TRP A 136 -5.30 15.42 -18.05
CA TRP A 136 -6.14 16.61 -17.96
C TRP A 136 -7.38 16.57 -18.88
N LEU A 137 -7.22 16.13 -20.13
CA LEU A 137 -8.30 16.18 -21.13
C LEU A 137 -9.51 15.24 -20.85
N PRO A 138 -9.33 13.99 -20.40
CA PRO A 138 -10.45 13.08 -20.12
C PRO A 138 -11.02 13.12 -18.69
N LEU A 139 -10.33 13.69 -17.70
CA LEU A 139 -10.76 13.65 -16.29
C LEU A 139 -11.65 14.83 -15.87
N TYR A 140 -11.53 15.99 -16.52
CA TYR A 140 -12.51 17.05 -16.38
C TYR A 140 -13.63 16.76 -17.37
N ALA A 141 -14.78 16.32 -16.85
CA ALA A 141 -16.00 16.29 -17.62
C ALA A 141 -16.17 17.66 -18.30
N THR A 142 -16.35 17.66 -19.63
CA THR A 142 -16.90 18.82 -20.33
C THR A 142 -18.14 19.29 -19.57
N GLU A 143 -18.19 20.60 -19.30
CA GLU A 143 -19.18 21.28 -18.45
C GLU A 143 -20.53 20.56 -18.42
N SER A 144 -20.99 20.21 -17.21
CA SER A 144 -22.36 19.77 -17.02
C SER A 144 -23.27 20.89 -17.49
N THR A 145 -23.96 20.68 -18.61
CA THR A 145 -25.05 21.55 -19.02
C THR A 145 -26.20 21.40 -18.01
N ASN A 146 -26.30 22.41 -17.17
CA ASN A 146 -27.48 22.90 -16.45
C ASN A 146 -27.80 22.32 -15.07
N GLU A 147 -27.72 23.27 -14.13
CA GLU A 147 -28.65 23.63 -13.04
C GLU A 147 -28.86 22.66 -11.86
N ASP A 148 -28.58 23.22 -10.67
CA ASP A 148 -28.96 22.79 -9.32
C ASP A 148 -28.27 21.58 -8.67
N ASP A 149 -26.95 21.62 -8.50
CA ASP A 149 -26.30 20.81 -7.45
C ASP A 149 -25.29 21.63 -6.63
N LYS A 150 -25.82 22.54 -5.80
CA LYS A 150 -25.02 23.38 -4.90
C LYS A 150 -24.72 22.60 -3.61
N LYS A 151 -23.85 21.60 -3.67
CA LYS A 151 -23.26 21.01 -2.46
C LYS A 151 -22.07 21.84 -2.00
N SER A 152 -22.24 22.59 -0.92
CA SER A 152 -21.15 23.30 -0.24
C SER A 152 -20.49 22.36 0.76
N TYR A 153 -19.22 22.00 0.53
CA TYR A 153 -18.40 21.33 1.54
C TYR A 153 -17.62 22.37 2.34
N SER A 154 -17.43 22.12 3.64
CA SER A 154 -16.47 22.85 4.47
C SER A 154 -15.45 21.87 5.06
N LEU A 155 -14.29 22.37 5.50
CA LEU A 155 -13.27 21.57 6.21
C LEU A 155 -13.79 20.88 7.49
N LEU A 156 -14.99 21.25 7.98
CA LEU A 156 -15.62 20.71 9.17
C LEU A 156 -16.66 19.61 8.88
N GLY A 157 -16.86 19.24 7.60
CA GLY A 157 -17.73 18.15 7.20
C GLY A 157 -18.87 18.55 6.25
N PHE A 158 -19.80 17.61 6.07
CA PHE A 158 -20.98 17.75 5.24
C PHE A 158 -22.06 18.55 5.97
N THR A 159 -22.56 19.61 5.34
CA THR A 159 -23.76 20.36 5.75
C THR A 159 -24.95 20.00 4.89
#